data_AF-A0A920HEV7-F1
#
_entry.id   AF-A0A920HEV7-F1
#
_cell.length_a   1.000
_cell.length_b   1.000
_cell.length_c   1.000
_cell.angle_alpha   90.00
_cell.angle_beta   90.00
_cell.angle_gamma   90.00
#
_symmetry.space_group_name_H-M   'P 1'
#
loop_
_entity.id
_entity.type
_entity.pdbx_description
1 polymer ?
#
loop_
_entity_poly.entity_id
_entity_poly.type
_entity_poly.pdbx_seq_one_letter_code
_entity_poly.pdbx_strand_id
1 'polypeptide(L)'
;MKFIKYVFIKSLFKLIGLLPFPLIYLISDFVAFILKNIIRYRKSIVYQNIKKTNLNLSEKQISSVVNEFYTHFSDVFLEMIKLDQMSKKQIAKKFVLKIKS
;
A
#
# COMPACT_ATOMS: atom_id res chain seq x y z
N MET A 1 23.26 14.55 -11.38
CA MET A 1 22.22 13.48 -11.47
C MET A 1 21.42 13.24 -10.19
N LYS A 2 22.00 13.22 -8.97
CA LYS A 2 21.24 12.98 -7.72
C LYS A 2 20.15 14.02 -7.43
N PHE A 3 20.45 15.31 -7.65
CA PHE A 3 19.50 16.40 -7.45
C PHE A 3 18.27 16.31 -8.37
N ILE A 4 18.48 16.02 -9.65
CA ILE A 4 17.39 15.85 -10.64
C ILE A 4 16.46 14.71 -10.23
N LYS A 5 17.01 13.55 -9.86
CA LYS A 5 16.23 12.40 -9.36
C LYS A 5 15.44 12.77 -8.10
N TYR A 6 16.06 13.47 -7.16
CA TYR A 6 15.42 13.92 -5.93
C TYR A 6 14.22 14.84 -6.23
N VAL A 7 14.41 15.86 -7.07
CA VAL A 7 13.33 16.78 -7.45
C VAL A 7 12.21 16.04 -8.18
N PHE A 8 12.55 15.13 -9.10
CA PHE A 8 11.56 14.34 -9.82
C PHE A 8 10.71 13.47 -8.88
N ILE A 9 11.34 12.67 -8.00
CA ILE A 9 10.63 11.79 -7.06
C ILE A 9 9.75 12.60 -6.11
N LYS A 10 10.28 13.71 -5.57
CA LYS A 10 9.54 14.60 -4.67
C LYS A 10 8.32 15.20 -5.36
N SER A 11 8.47 15.68 -6.58
CA SER A 11 7.35 16.20 -7.38
C SER A 11 6.29 15.13 -7.67
N LEU A 12 6.71 13.92 -8.02
CA LEU A 12 5.81 12.78 -8.24
C LEU A 12 4.99 12.46 -6.98
N PHE A 13 5.63 12.35 -5.82
CA PHE A 13 4.94 12.07 -4.56
C PHE A 13 3.98 13.18 -4.16
N LYS A 14 4.35 14.45 -4.40
CA LYS A 14 3.45 15.57 -4.18
C LYS A 14 2.22 15.49 -5.08
N LEU A 15 2.38 15.15 -6.36
CA LEU A 15 1.25 14.98 -7.29
C LEU A 15 0.30 13.88 -6.80
N ILE A 16 0.82 12.71 -6.45
CA ILE A 16 0.03 11.60 -5.90
C ILE A 16 -0.69 12.01 -4.62
N GLY A 17 0.02 12.66 -3.69
CA GLY A 17 -0.54 13.09 -2.41
C GLY A 17 -1.60 14.20 -2.51
N LEU A 18 -1.72 14.88 -3.65
CA LEU A 18 -2.82 15.84 -3.88
C LEU A 18 -4.11 15.17 -4.39
N LEU A 19 -4.04 13.97 -4.95
CA LEU A 19 -5.19 13.27 -5.52
C LEU A 19 -6.29 12.93 -4.49
N PRO A 20 -7.58 12.95 -4.86
CA PRO A 20 -8.65 12.44 -4.02
C PRO A 20 -8.51 10.92 -3.82
N PHE A 21 -9.05 10.40 -2.70
CA PHE A 21 -8.94 8.98 -2.32
C PHE A 21 -9.35 7.98 -3.41
N PRO A 22 -10.45 8.16 -4.17
CA PRO A 22 -10.83 7.21 -5.22
C PRO A 22 -9.76 7.02 -6.29
N LEU A 23 -9.07 8.09 -6.69
CA LEU A 23 -7.98 8.00 -7.67
C LEU A 23 -6.74 7.30 -7.09
N ILE A 24 -6.48 7.50 -5.80
CA ILE A 24 -5.39 6.78 -5.12
C ILE A 24 -5.65 5.27 -5.13
N TYR A 25 -6.88 4.83 -4.83
CA TYR A 25 -7.21 3.40 -4.88
C TYR A 25 -7.13 2.83 -6.30
N LEU A 26 -7.53 3.58 -7.32
CA LEU A 26 -7.35 3.14 -8.71
C LEU A 26 -5.86 2.94 -9.07
N ILE A 27 -4.99 3.87 -8.64
CA ILE A 27 -3.54 3.74 -8.82
C ILE A 27 -3.01 2.56 -8.01
N SER A 28 -3.54 2.34 -6.79
CA SER A 28 -3.18 1.21 -5.93
C SER A 28 -3.44 -0.13 -6.61
N ASP A 29 -4.63 -0.31 -7.19
CA ASP A 29 -4.98 -1.54 -7.92
C ASP A 29 -4.02 -1.82 -9.09
N PHE A 30 -3.65 -0.76 -9.81
CA PHE A 30 -2.67 -0.84 -10.88
C PHE A 30 -1.27 -1.22 -10.37
N VAL A 31 -0.80 -0.58 -9.29
CA VAL A 31 0.49 -0.92 -8.65
C VAL A 31 0.48 -2.35 -8.13
N ALA A 32 -0.60 -2.78 -7.47
CA ALA A 32 -0.77 -4.13 -6.97
C ALA A 32 -0.72 -5.15 -8.10
N PHE A 33 -1.36 -4.87 -9.25
CA PHE A 33 -1.26 -5.69 -10.45
C PHE A 33 0.18 -5.83 -10.95
N ILE A 34 0.91 -4.73 -11.05
CA ILE A 34 2.32 -4.76 -11.48
C ILE A 34 3.17 -5.57 -10.50
N LEU A 35 3.06 -5.30 -9.20
CA LEU A 35 3.87 -5.94 -8.17
C LEU A 35 3.61 -7.44 -8.11
N LYS A 36 2.34 -7.86 -8.21
CA LYS A 36 1.96 -9.28 -8.06
C LYS A 36 2.16 -10.10 -9.34
N ASN A 37 1.91 -9.52 -10.51
CA ASN A 37 1.85 -10.27 -11.79
C ASN A 37 3.08 -10.06 -12.68
N ILE A 38 3.53 -8.81 -12.82
CA ILE A 38 4.62 -8.45 -13.74
C ILE A 38 5.97 -8.65 -13.07
N ILE A 39 6.21 -7.95 -11.96
CA ILE A 39 7.49 -7.97 -11.24
C ILE A 39 7.58 -9.18 -10.32
N ARG A 40 6.43 -9.67 -9.82
CA ARG A 40 6.33 -10.76 -8.82
C ARG A 40 7.18 -10.49 -7.57
N TYR A 41 7.14 -9.24 -7.10
CA TYR A 41 8.04 -8.74 -6.06
C TYR A 41 7.87 -9.51 -4.75
N ARG A 42 8.89 -10.31 -4.37
CA ARG A 42 8.96 -11.07 -3.10
C ARG A 42 7.77 -11.99 -2.81
N LYS A 43 7.10 -12.49 -3.86
CA LYS A 43 5.89 -13.32 -3.71
C LYS A 43 6.11 -14.59 -2.92
N SER A 44 7.25 -15.25 -3.08
CA SER A 44 7.60 -16.45 -2.31
C SER A 44 7.76 -16.18 -0.81
N ILE A 45 8.36 -15.03 -0.45
CA ILE A 45 8.57 -14.64 0.95
C ILE A 45 7.22 -14.35 1.61
N VAL A 46 6.35 -13.58 0.94
CA VAL A 46 4.99 -13.28 1.43
C VAL A 46 4.20 -14.56 1.66
N TYR A 47 4.22 -15.47 0.68
CA TYR A 47 3.56 -16.77 0.79
C TYR A 47 4.10 -17.60 1.96
N GLN A 48 5.42 -17.70 2.12
CA GLN A 48 6.02 -18.43 3.24
C GLN A 48 5.67 -17.82 4.60
N ASN A 49 5.63 -16.49 4.69
CA ASN A 49 5.23 -15.80 5.91
C ASN A 49 3.78 -16.11 6.28
N ILE A 50 2.86 -16.08 5.32
CA ILE A 50 1.45 -16.44 5.55
C ILE A 50 1.32 -17.93 5.94
N LYS A 51 2.03 -18.82 5.25
CA LYS A 51 2.02 -20.27 5.57
C LYS A 51 2.54 -20.59 6.97
N LYS A 52 3.47 -19.78 7.49
CA LYS A 52 4.01 -19.91 8.86
C LYS A 52 3.10 -19.31 9.93
N THR A 53 1.98 -18.70 9.57
CA THR A 53 0.99 -18.25 10.55
C THR A 53 0.25 -19.45 11.15
N ASN A 54 -0.08 -19.40 12.44
CA ASN A 54 -0.84 -20.46 13.14
C ASN A 54 -2.35 -20.46 12.76
N LEU A 55 -2.68 -20.07 11.53
CA LEU A 55 -4.07 -19.91 11.06
C LEU A 55 -4.62 -21.15 10.35
N ASN A 56 -3.83 -22.23 10.22
CA ASN A 56 -4.23 -23.50 9.57
C ASN A 56 -4.97 -23.30 8.22
N LEU A 57 -4.50 -22.37 7.41
CA LEU A 57 -5.11 -22.04 6.12
C LEU A 57 -4.81 -23.12 5.07
N SER A 58 -5.79 -23.44 4.23
CA SER A 58 -5.58 -24.26 3.04
C SER A 58 -4.75 -23.53 1.98
N GLU A 59 -4.13 -24.27 1.05
CA GLU A 59 -3.31 -23.70 -0.04
C GLU A 59 -4.07 -22.66 -0.89
N LYS A 60 -5.37 -22.87 -1.13
CA LYS A 60 -6.23 -21.93 -1.86
C LYS A 60 -6.43 -20.63 -1.07
N GLN A 61 -6.65 -20.74 0.24
CA GLN A 61 -6.80 -19.57 1.13
C GLN A 61 -5.49 -18.79 1.23
N ILE A 62 -4.35 -19.47 1.38
CA ILE A 62 -3.03 -18.82 1.38
C ILE A 62 -2.84 -18.01 0.11
N SER A 63 -3.14 -18.59 -1.06
CA SER A 63 -3.04 -17.87 -2.34
C SER A 63 -3.95 -16.64 -2.41
N SER A 64 -5.19 -16.72 -1.90
CA SER A 64 -6.10 -15.57 -1.82
C SER A 64 -5.52 -14.46 -0.95
N VAL A 65 -5.04 -14.80 0.26
CA VAL A 65 -4.46 -13.83 1.20
C VAL A 65 -3.18 -13.21 0.63
N VAL A 66 -2.34 -13.98 -0.08
CA VAL A 66 -1.17 -13.43 -0.78
C VAL A 66 -1.59 -12.41 -1.84
N ASN A 67 -2.66 -12.66 -2.59
CA ASN A 67 -3.13 -11.71 -3.60
C ASN A 67 -3.71 -10.44 -2.97
N GLU A 68 -4.51 -10.59 -1.91
CA GLU A 68 -5.06 -9.47 -1.12
C GLU A 68 -3.97 -8.66 -0.44
N PHE A 69 -2.89 -9.31 0.02
CA PHE A 69 -1.73 -8.65 0.60
C PHE A 69 -1.15 -7.60 -0.35
N TYR A 70 -1.05 -7.85 -1.66
CA TYR A 70 -0.49 -6.87 -2.59
C TYR A 70 -1.40 -5.67 -2.82
N THR A 71 -2.71 -5.86 -2.86
CA THR A 71 -3.67 -4.75 -2.92
C THR A 71 -3.56 -3.92 -1.63
N HIS A 72 -3.65 -4.55 -0.47
CA HIS A 72 -3.56 -3.86 0.81
C HIS A 72 -2.20 -3.16 1.01
N PHE A 73 -1.10 -3.81 0.62
CA PHE A 73 0.24 -3.21 0.68
C PHE A 73 0.34 -1.97 -0.20
N SER A 74 -0.23 -2.02 -1.39
CA SER A 74 -0.26 -0.87 -2.31
C SER A 74 -1.15 0.26 -1.78
N ASP A 75 -2.29 -0.07 -1.17
CA ASP A 75 -3.19 0.89 -0.55
C ASP A 75 -2.46 1.63 0.56
N VAL A 76 -1.92 0.90 1.53
CA VAL A 76 -1.18 1.47 2.67
C VAL A 76 0.00 2.31 2.17
N PHE A 77 0.72 1.87 1.14
CA PHE A 77 1.83 2.63 0.57
C PHE A 77 1.40 3.98 0.00
N LEU A 78 0.34 4.02 -0.82
CA LEU A 78 -0.15 5.26 -1.39
C LEU A 78 -0.88 6.13 -0.35
N GLU A 79 -1.55 5.52 0.62
CA GLU A 79 -2.13 6.23 1.76
C GLU A 79 -1.05 6.93 2.60
N MET A 80 0.12 6.30 2.80
CA MET A 80 1.26 6.95 3.47
C MET A 80 1.74 8.19 2.70
N ILE A 81 1.82 8.13 1.37
CA ILE A 81 2.16 9.30 0.53
C ILE A 81 1.09 10.39 0.65
N LYS A 82 -0.19 10.00 0.68
CA LYS A 82 -1.32 10.93 0.87
C LYS A 82 -1.30 11.60 2.24
N LEU A 83 -1.01 10.83 3.29
CA LEU A 83 -0.93 11.29 4.67
C LEU A 83 0.11 12.38 4.87
N ASP A 84 1.26 12.26 4.20
CA ASP A 84 2.33 13.29 4.24
C ASP A 84 1.85 14.66 3.73
N GLN A 85 0.83 14.68 2.87
CA GLN A 85 0.23 15.91 2.32
C GLN A 85 -1.05 16.36 3.05
N MET A 86 -1.54 15.59 4.03
CA MET A 86 -2.76 15.92 4.78
C MET A 86 -2.47 16.82 5.98
N SER A 87 -3.32 17.82 6.19
CA SER A 87 -3.29 18.62 7.42
C SER A 87 -3.76 17.81 8.64
N LYS A 88 -3.33 18.22 9.84
CA LYS A 88 -3.78 17.61 11.11
C LYS A 88 -5.31 17.53 11.23
N LYS A 89 -6.03 18.55 10.75
CA LYS A 89 -7.51 18.58 10.75
C LYS A 89 -8.10 17.48 9.84
N GLN A 90 -7.52 17.29 8.65
CA GLN A 90 -7.97 16.24 7.72
C GLN A 90 -7.70 14.84 8.28
N ILE A 91 -6.54 14.65 8.93
CA ILE A 91 -6.19 13.39 9.60
C ILE A 91 -7.18 13.12 10.74
N ALA A 92 -7.42 14.08 11.62
CA ALA A 92 -8.36 13.93 12.74
C ALA A 92 -9.80 13.62 12.28
N LYS A 93 -10.21 14.08 11.10
CA LYS A 93 -11.53 13.75 10.52
C LYS A 93 -11.60 12.32 10.00
N LYS A 94 -10.48 11.74 9.55
CA LYS A 94 -10.43 10.40 8.93
C LYS A 94 -10.06 9.29 9.93
N PHE A 95 -9.25 9.60 10.95
CA PHE A 95 -8.73 8.62 11.91
C PHE A 95 -9.30 8.84 13.31
N VAL A 96 -9.93 7.79 13.86
CA VAL A 96 -10.41 7.75 15.24
C VAL A 96 -9.47 6.88 16.06
N LEU A 97 -8.82 7.48 17.07
CA LEU A 97 -7.97 6.74 18.00
C LEU A 97 -8.86 5.98 18.99
N LYS A 98 -8.83 4.65 18.94
CA LYS A 98 -9.38 3.81 20.02
C LYS A 98 -8.30 3.60 21.07
N ILE A 99 -8.37 4.34 22.17
CA ILE A 99 -7.57 4.05 23.36
C ILE A 99 -8.25 2.89 24.07
N LYS A 100 -7.59 1.74 24.10
CA LYS A 100 -8.05 0.58 24.86
C LYS A 100 -7.54 0.75 26.30
N SER A 101 -8.43 1.16 27.20
CA SER A 101 -8.18 1.17 28.66
C SER A 101 -8.21 -0.24 29.21
#